data_AF-A0AAV8GV52-F1
#
_entry.id   AF-A0AAV8GV52-F1
#
_cell.length_a   1.000
_cell.length_b   1.000
_cell.length_c   1.000
_cell.angle_alpha   90.00
_cell.angle_beta   90.00
_cell.angle_gamma   90.00
#
_symmetry.space_group_name_H-M   'P 1'
#
loop_
_entity.id
_entity.type
_entity.pdbx_description
1 polymer ?
#
loop_
_entity_poly.entity_id
_entity_poly.type
_entity_poly.pdbx_seq_one_letter_code
_entity_poly.pdbx_strand_id
1 'polypeptide(L)'
;MLLHFGSSILDITINPVTFIQGAIPQIIEKTKDDFFNNIIHVLRGAAELCYNKIKDIKCITCPHKPEGSMFVMVKLNLSYLVDISDDVDFCIKLAKEDSVIICPGSVLEMKNWLRITFAIEPASLEVGLERLKSFCERHGKN
;
A
#
# COMPACT_ATOMS: atom_id res chain seq x y z
N MET A 1 -5.07 33.11 43.01
CA MET A 1 -6.03 32.03 42.71
C MET A 1 -6.58 32.31 41.31
N LEU A 2 -6.24 31.43 40.35
CA LEU A 2 -6.75 31.36 38.96
C LEU A 2 -6.36 32.59 38.10
N LEU A 3 -5.38 32.55 37.19
CA LEU A 3 -5.49 31.99 35.83
C LEU A 3 -4.12 32.03 35.09
N HIS A 4 -3.19 31.09 35.33
CA HIS A 4 -1.98 30.96 34.47
C HIS A 4 -1.50 29.51 34.23
N PHE A 5 -2.37 28.51 34.42
CA PHE A 5 -2.05 27.11 34.16
C PHE A 5 -2.89 26.54 33.02
N GLY A 6 -2.64 26.97 31.78
CA GLY A 6 -3.48 26.51 30.66
C GLY A 6 -2.90 26.59 29.25
N SER A 7 -1.59 26.80 29.04
CA SER A 7 -1.10 27.01 27.66
C SER A 7 0.34 26.58 27.35
N SER A 8 0.84 25.42 27.83
CA SER A 8 2.21 25.02 27.42
C SER A 8 2.47 23.54 27.13
N ILE A 9 1.43 22.72 26.95
CA ILE A 9 1.56 21.37 26.38
C ILE A 9 0.96 21.28 24.96
N LEU A 10 0.13 22.25 24.57
CA LEU A 10 -0.54 22.30 23.26
C LEU A 10 0.32 22.94 22.15
N ASP A 11 1.44 23.59 22.51
CA ASP A 11 2.33 24.29 21.56
C ASP A 11 3.60 23.48 21.20
N ILE A 12 3.64 22.18 21.49
CA ILE A 12 4.68 21.31 20.94
C ILE A 12 4.33 21.03 19.47
N THR A 13 4.55 22.02 18.63
CA THR A 13 4.55 21.85 17.17
C THR A 13 5.94 21.41 16.75
N ILE A 14 6.05 20.20 16.23
CA ILE A 14 7.28 19.74 15.57
C ILE A 14 7.32 20.43 14.22
N ASN A 15 7.81 21.67 14.20
CA ASN A 15 8.00 22.40 12.96
C ASN A 15 8.90 21.57 12.01
N PRO A 16 8.62 21.54 10.69
CA PRO A 16 9.48 20.87 9.74
C PRO A 16 10.92 21.39 9.84
N VAL A 17 11.91 20.57 9.50
CA VAL A 17 13.31 21.00 9.52
C VAL A 17 13.53 22.23 8.62
N THR A 18 14.24 23.24 9.12
CA THR A 18 14.33 24.58 8.51
C THR A 18 14.91 24.56 7.09
N PHE A 19 15.80 23.64 6.77
CA PHE A 19 16.36 23.51 5.43
C PHE A 19 15.34 23.00 4.40
N ILE A 20 14.37 22.16 4.79
CA ILE A 20 13.27 21.78 3.89
C ILE A 20 12.33 22.96 3.67
N GLN A 21 12.01 23.72 4.73
CA GLN A 21 11.19 24.93 4.60
C GLN A 21 11.82 25.94 3.62
N GLY A 22 13.14 26.16 3.72
CA GLY A 22 13.87 27.03 2.78
C GLY A 22 13.97 26.48 1.35
N ALA A 23 13.91 25.16 1.16
CA ALA A 23 13.97 24.52 -0.15
C ALA A 23 12.62 24.48 -0.88
N ILE A 24 11.49 24.43 -0.16
CA ILE A 24 10.14 24.27 -0.74
C ILE A 24 9.85 25.24 -1.89
N PRO A 25 10.09 26.57 -1.79
CA PRO A 25 9.80 27.49 -2.89
C PRO A 25 10.51 27.10 -4.19
N GLN A 26 11.79 26.70 -4.08
CA GLN A 26 12.58 26.28 -5.23
C GLN A 26 12.14 24.90 -5.75
N ILE A 27 11.76 23.97 -4.87
CA ILE A 27 11.23 22.66 -5.29
C ILE A 27 9.95 22.85 -6.10
N ILE A 28 9.04 23.72 -5.66
CA ILE A 28 7.78 24.00 -6.36
C ILE A 28 8.05 24.72 -7.69
N GLU A 29 8.92 25.74 -7.70
CA GLU A 29 9.17 26.55 -8.90
C GLU A 29 10.02 25.82 -9.96
N LYS A 30 11.01 25.02 -9.54
CA LYS A 30 12.04 24.48 -10.45
C LYS A 30 11.82 23.02 -10.85
N THR A 31 10.90 22.28 -10.21
CA THR A 31 10.58 20.92 -10.63
C THR A 31 9.80 20.95 -11.94
N LYS A 32 10.36 20.37 -12.99
CA LYS A 32 9.76 20.37 -14.33
C LYS A 32 8.63 19.35 -14.47
N ASP A 33 7.65 19.64 -15.33
CA ASP A 33 6.53 18.73 -15.63
C ASP A 33 6.97 17.33 -16.07
N ASP A 34 8.09 17.21 -16.80
CA ASP A 34 8.64 15.93 -17.24
C ASP A 34 8.93 14.98 -16.07
N PHE A 35 9.32 15.52 -14.90
CA PHE A 35 9.53 14.72 -13.70
C PHE A 35 8.22 14.04 -13.27
N PHE A 36 7.15 14.83 -13.15
CA PHE A 36 5.84 14.32 -12.75
C PHE A 36 5.26 13.37 -13.80
N ASN A 37 5.37 13.72 -15.08
CA ASN A 37 4.92 12.88 -16.19
C ASN A 37 5.64 11.52 -16.22
N ASN A 38 6.95 11.50 -15.93
CA ASN A 38 7.70 10.25 -15.82
C ASN A 38 7.23 9.40 -14.63
N ILE A 39 7.03 10.00 -13.46
CA ILE A 39 6.50 9.27 -12.28
C ILE A 39 5.12 8.70 -12.56
N ILE A 40 4.22 9.48 -13.16
CA ILE A 40 2.88 9.02 -13.54
C ILE A 40 2.97 7.88 -14.56
N HIS A 41 3.87 7.96 -15.54
CA HIS A 41 4.08 6.91 -16.53
C HIS A 41 4.52 5.59 -15.86
N VAL A 42 5.51 5.65 -14.97
CA VAL A 42 6.00 4.48 -14.22
C VAL A 42 4.91 3.89 -13.33
N LEU A 43 4.23 4.71 -12.54
CA LEU A 43 3.16 4.25 -11.65
C LEU A 43 1.98 3.65 -12.41
N ARG A 44 1.62 4.21 -13.57
CA ARG A 44 0.57 3.66 -14.43
C ARG A 44 0.94 2.28 -14.96
N GLY A 45 2.19 2.08 -15.38
CA GLY A 45 2.68 0.76 -15.80
C GLY A 45 2.65 -0.26 -14.67
N ALA A 46 3.13 0.11 -13.48
CA ALA A 46 3.10 -0.75 -12.30
C ALA A 46 1.68 -1.07 -11.83
N ALA A 47 0.77 -0.09 -11.86
CA ALA A 47 -0.65 -0.26 -11.57
C ALA A 47 -1.32 -1.24 -12.54
N GLU A 48 -1.02 -1.16 -13.83
CA GLU A 48 -1.55 -2.07 -14.85
C GLU A 48 -1.07 -3.50 -14.63
N LEU A 49 0.24 -3.67 -14.41
CA LEU A 49 0.83 -4.98 -14.08
C LEU A 49 0.17 -5.58 -12.83
N CYS A 50 0.08 -4.80 -11.76
CA CYS A 50 -0.53 -5.21 -10.50
C CYS A 50 -1.98 -5.65 -10.68
N TYR A 51 -2.78 -4.82 -11.35
CA TYR A 51 -4.20 -5.10 -11.58
C TYR A 51 -4.41 -6.36 -12.42
N ASN A 52 -3.61 -6.56 -13.48
CA ASN A 52 -3.76 -7.71 -14.36
C ASN A 52 -3.36 -9.02 -13.67
N LYS A 53 -2.25 -9.04 -12.91
CA LYS A 53 -1.83 -10.24 -12.17
C LYS A 53 -2.80 -10.59 -11.04
N ILE A 54 -3.35 -9.61 -10.34
CA ILE A 54 -4.28 -9.85 -9.21
C ILE A 54 -5.61 -10.44 -9.69
N LYS A 55 -6.11 -10.07 -10.88
CA LYS A 55 -7.36 -10.63 -11.42
C LYS A 55 -7.35 -12.15 -11.54
N ASP A 56 -6.17 -12.75 -11.72
CA ASP A 56 -6.01 -14.19 -11.88
C ASP A 56 -6.04 -14.95 -10.54
N ILE A 57 -6.05 -14.23 -9.41
CA ILE A 57 -6.02 -14.83 -8.06
C ILE A 57 -7.45 -14.96 -7.53
N LYS A 58 -7.98 -16.19 -7.50
CA LYS A 58 -9.40 -16.48 -7.15
C LYS A 58 -9.86 -15.90 -5.80
N CYS A 59 -9.02 -15.93 -4.78
CA CYS A 59 -9.39 -15.45 -3.45
C CYS A 59 -9.25 -13.92 -3.29
N ILE A 60 -8.80 -13.21 -4.32
CA ILE A 60 -8.63 -11.75 -4.30
C ILE A 60 -9.53 -11.12 -5.34
N THR A 61 -10.23 -10.04 -4.97
CA THR A 61 -11.02 -9.26 -5.92
C THR A 61 -10.60 -7.81 -5.89
N CYS A 62 -10.24 -7.27 -7.05
CA CYS A 62 -9.94 -5.86 -7.22
C CYS A 62 -11.18 -5.15 -7.84
N PRO A 63 -12.07 -4.53 -7.04
CA PRO A 63 -13.31 -3.97 -7.55
C PRO A 63 -13.09 -2.80 -8.51
N HIS A 64 -12.01 -2.04 -8.30
CA HIS A 64 -11.65 -0.89 -9.11
C HIS A 64 -10.16 -0.94 -9.44
N LYS A 65 -9.83 -0.70 -10.71
CA LYS A 65 -8.44 -0.47 -11.11
C LYS A 65 -7.97 0.85 -10.49
N PRO A 66 -6.73 0.92 -9.94
CA PRO A 66 -6.22 2.18 -9.40
C PRO A 66 -6.00 3.21 -10.52
N GLU A 67 -6.54 4.41 -10.35
CA GLU A 67 -6.40 5.54 -11.28
C GLU A 67 -5.39 6.59 -10.81
N GLY A 68 -4.91 6.46 -9.57
CA GLY A 68 -3.92 7.34 -8.95
C GLY A 68 -3.34 6.74 -7.67
N SER A 69 -2.57 7.54 -6.92
CA SER A 69 -1.80 7.08 -5.75
C SER A 69 -0.75 6.01 -6.13
N MET A 70 -0.33 5.21 -5.15
CA MET A 70 0.79 4.27 -5.20
C MET A 70 0.40 2.86 -4.73
N PHE A 71 -0.89 2.61 -4.50
CA PHE A 71 -1.40 1.36 -3.97
C PHE A 71 -2.80 1.02 -4.51
N VAL A 72 -3.17 -0.25 -4.39
CA VAL A 72 -4.51 -0.76 -4.68
C VAL A 72 -5.11 -1.42 -3.44
N MET A 73 -6.41 -1.21 -3.23
CA MET A 73 -7.21 -1.90 -2.21
C MET A 73 -7.93 -3.08 -2.86
N VAL A 74 -7.70 -4.27 -2.33
CA VAL A 74 -8.31 -5.51 -2.85
C VAL A 74 -9.05 -6.25 -1.74
N LYS A 75 -10.18 -6.85 -2.08
CA LYS A 75 -10.95 -7.68 -1.15
C LYS A 75 -10.34 -9.07 -1.08
N LEU A 76 -10.11 -9.56 0.14
CA LEU A 76 -9.73 -10.93 0.41
C LEU A 76 -10.97 -11.74 0.71
N ASN A 77 -11.20 -12.79 -0.07
CA ASN A 77 -12.28 -13.73 0.17
C ASN A 77 -11.74 -15.00 0.86
N LEU A 78 -11.90 -15.03 2.18
CA LEU A 78 -11.50 -16.14 3.04
C LEU A 78 -12.26 -17.44 2.76
N SER A 79 -13.41 -17.40 2.08
CA SER A 79 -14.15 -18.62 1.75
C SER A 79 -13.38 -19.54 0.82
N TYR A 80 -12.42 -19.00 0.06
CA TYR A 80 -11.53 -19.74 -0.84
C TYR A 80 -10.27 -20.27 -0.16
N LEU A 81 -10.03 -19.96 1.11
CA LEU A 81 -8.78 -20.26 1.80
C LEU A 81 -8.97 -21.24 2.96
N VAL A 82 -8.04 -22.18 3.12
CA VAL A 82 -7.92 -23.05 4.30
C VAL A 82 -6.99 -22.42 5.34
N ASP A 83 -7.27 -22.69 6.61
CA ASP A 83 -6.42 -22.29 7.75
C ASP A 83 -6.07 -20.80 7.86
N ILE A 84 -6.76 -19.89 7.17
CA ILE A 84 -6.54 -18.44 7.26
C ILE A 84 -7.78 -17.78 7.87
N SER A 85 -7.62 -17.13 9.03
CA SER A 85 -8.75 -16.59 9.80
C SER A 85 -9.22 -15.21 9.37
N ASP A 86 -8.30 -14.34 8.96
CA ASP A 86 -8.56 -12.95 8.56
C ASP A 86 -7.41 -12.37 7.71
N ASP A 87 -7.52 -11.10 7.33
CA ASP A 87 -6.48 -10.40 6.56
C ASP A 87 -5.15 -10.24 7.32
N VAL A 88 -5.16 -10.20 8.66
CA VAL A 88 -3.94 -10.10 9.45
C VAL A 88 -3.18 -11.42 9.41
N ASP A 89 -3.86 -12.54 9.67
CA ASP A 89 -3.27 -13.88 9.60
C ASP A 89 -2.75 -14.17 8.17
N PHE A 90 -3.52 -13.82 7.14
CA PHE A 90 -3.09 -13.90 5.74
C PHE A 90 -1.76 -13.18 5.51
N CYS A 91 -1.67 -11.90 5.92
CA CYS A 91 -0.46 -11.09 5.73
C CYS A 91 0.73 -11.63 6.53
N ILE A 92 0.53 -12.11 7.75
CA ILE A 92 1.59 -12.67 8.58
C ILE A 92 2.13 -13.96 7.97
N LYS A 93 1.26 -14.86 7.49
CA LYS A 93 1.66 -16.12 6.86
C LYS A 93 2.39 -15.88 5.55
N LEU A 94 1.85 -15.02 4.68
CA LEU A 94 2.49 -14.64 3.43
C LEU A 94 3.90 -14.06 3.65
N ALA A 95 4.07 -13.21 4.67
CA ALA A 95 5.37 -12.65 5.01
C ALA A 95 6.35 -13.73 5.51
N LYS A 96 5.89 -14.71 6.29
CA LYS A 96 6.73 -15.79 6.83
C LYS A 96 7.10 -16.84 5.78
N GLU A 97 6.17 -17.20 4.91
CA GLU A 97 6.33 -18.30 3.94
C GLU A 97 7.02 -17.84 2.65
N ASP A 98 6.63 -16.69 2.09
CA ASP A 98 7.11 -16.24 0.77
C ASP A 98 7.90 -14.92 0.83
N SER A 99 8.09 -14.34 2.02
CA SER A 99 8.76 -13.04 2.21
C SER A 99 8.10 -11.90 1.43
N VAL A 100 6.77 -11.94 1.30
CA VAL A 100 5.99 -10.87 0.67
C VAL A 100 5.21 -10.12 1.76
N ILE A 101 5.45 -8.82 1.87
CA ILE A 101 4.81 -7.96 2.88
C ILE A 101 3.69 -7.16 2.22
N ILE A 102 2.47 -7.39 2.68
CA ILE A 102 1.27 -6.65 2.30
C ILE A 102 0.65 -6.07 3.56
N CYS A 103 0.07 -4.87 3.45
CA CYS A 103 -0.59 -4.24 4.58
C CYS A 103 -2.02 -4.80 4.72
N PRO A 104 -2.39 -5.37 5.88
CA PRO A 104 -3.76 -5.82 6.13
C PRO A 104 -4.69 -4.60 6.19
N GLY A 105 -5.92 -4.72 5.69
CA GLY A 105 -6.90 -3.64 5.62
C GLY A 105 -7.54 -3.32 6.97
N SER A 106 -7.55 -4.27 7.91
CA SER A 106 -8.04 -4.08 9.27
C SER A 106 -7.35 -2.95 10.04
N VAL A 107 -6.08 -2.65 9.76
CA VAL A 107 -5.36 -1.50 10.35
C VAL A 107 -5.86 -0.15 9.80
N LEU A 108 -6.66 -0.20 8.73
CA LEU A 108 -7.34 0.92 8.08
C LEU A 108 -8.86 0.81 8.25
N GLU A 109 -9.33 0.02 9.23
CA GLU A 109 -10.75 -0.24 9.52
C GLU A 109 -11.52 -0.95 8.37
N MET A 110 -10.80 -1.63 7.48
CA MET A 110 -11.35 -2.38 6.35
C MET A 110 -11.08 -3.88 6.50
N LYS A 111 -11.89 -4.57 7.30
CA LYS A 111 -11.74 -6.02 7.56
C LYS A 111 -11.77 -6.85 6.28
N ASN A 112 -10.87 -7.83 6.16
CA ASN A 112 -10.72 -8.71 5.00
C ASN A 112 -10.41 -7.96 3.70
N TRP A 113 -9.68 -6.84 3.80
CA TRP A 113 -9.07 -6.17 2.65
C TRP A 113 -7.56 -6.22 2.77
N LEU A 114 -6.88 -5.99 1.64
CA LEU A 114 -5.43 -5.91 1.55
C LEU A 114 -5.07 -4.61 0.82
N ARG A 115 -4.04 -3.91 1.31
CA ARG A 115 -3.45 -2.74 0.64
C ARG A 115 -2.11 -3.15 0.03
N ILE A 116 -2.08 -3.30 -1.29
CA ILE A 116 -0.90 -3.70 -2.05
C ILE A 116 -0.29 -2.45 -2.68
N THR A 117 0.97 -2.14 -2.33
CA THR A 117 1.72 -1.07 -2.99
C THR A 117 2.28 -1.56 -4.32
N PHE A 118 2.22 -0.72 -5.34
CA PHE A 118 2.87 -0.95 -6.63
C PHE A 118 3.97 0.07 -6.92
N ALA A 119 4.24 1.01 -6.00
CA ALA A 119 5.35 1.96 -6.10
C ALA A 119 6.69 1.34 -5.65
N ILE A 120 7.04 0.23 -6.30
CA ILE A 120 8.32 -0.48 -6.17
C ILE A 120 8.85 -0.79 -7.57
N GLU A 121 10.06 -1.33 -7.67
CA GLU A 121 10.61 -1.74 -8.96
C GLU A 121 9.70 -2.79 -9.66
N PRO A 122 9.38 -2.64 -10.96
CA PRO A 122 8.47 -3.55 -11.66
C PRO A 122 8.86 -5.03 -11.58
N ALA A 123 10.15 -5.35 -11.65
CA ALA A 123 10.63 -6.73 -11.51
C ALA A 123 10.34 -7.30 -10.11
N SER A 124 10.54 -6.50 -9.06
CA SER A 124 10.21 -6.88 -7.69
C SER A 124 8.70 -7.04 -7.49
N LEU A 125 7.90 -6.17 -8.11
CA LEU A 125 6.44 -6.26 -8.10
C LEU A 125 5.94 -7.55 -8.75
N GLU A 126 6.48 -7.90 -9.92
CA GLU A 126 6.12 -9.14 -10.61
C GLU A 126 6.43 -10.38 -9.75
N VAL A 127 7.65 -10.48 -9.22
CA VAL A 127 8.03 -11.60 -8.34
C VAL A 127 7.13 -11.67 -7.10
N GLY A 128 6.81 -10.53 -6.47
CA GLY A 128 5.93 -10.48 -5.31
C GLY A 128 4.50 -10.95 -5.61
N LEU A 129 3.97 -10.59 -6.78
CA LEU A 129 2.63 -10.98 -7.21
C LEU A 129 2.54 -12.46 -7.61
N GLU A 130 3.59 -13.00 -8.24
CA GLU A 130 3.66 -14.45 -8.51
C GLU A 130 3.72 -15.26 -7.22
N ARG A 131 4.53 -14.82 -6.25
CA ARG A 131 4.57 -15.45 -4.91
C ARG A 131 3.22 -15.35 -4.19
N LEU A 132 2.55 -14.20 -4.24
CA LEU A 132 1.20 -14.04 -3.71
C LEU A 132 0.23 -15.02 -4.35
N LYS A 133 0.27 -15.18 -5.67
CA LYS A 133 -0.56 -16.14 -6.40
C LYS A 133 -0.29 -17.57 -5.94
N SER A 134 0.98 -18.00 -5.91
CA SER A 134 1.36 -19.32 -5.44
C SER A 134 0.94 -19.57 -3.98
N PHE A 135 1.07 -18.58 -3.10
CA PHE A 135 0.57 -18.66 -1.73
C PHE A 135 -0.94 -18.91 -1.69
N CYS A 136 -1.72 -18.14 -2.46
CA CYS A 136 -3.17 -18.29 -2.53
C CYS A 136 -3.60 -19.65 -3.09
N GLU A 137 -2.85 -20.21 -4.04
CA GLU A 137 -3.08 -21.55 -4.59
C GLU A 137 -2.76 -22.65 -3.57
N ARG A 138 -1.64 -22.53 -2.84
CA ARG A 138 -1.25 -23.50 -1.79
C ARG A 138 -2.23 -23.53 -0.62
N HIS A 139 -2.78 -22.38 -0.24
CA HIS A 139 -3.79 -22.25 0.82
C HIS A 139 -5.23 -22.28 0.27
N GLY A 140 -5.42 -22.65 -1.01
CA GLY A 140 -6.73 -22.71 -1.64
C GLY A 140 -7.58 -23.89 -1.16
N LYS A 141 -8.88 -23.66 -0.99
CA LYS A 141 -9.88 -24.73 -0.84
C LYS A 141 -10.19 -25.33 -2.20
N ASN A 142 -10.16 -26.66 -2.29
CA ASN A 142 -10.63 -27.43 -3.45
C ASN A 142 -12.11 -27.19 -3.71
#